data_AF-A0A263DLX3-F1
#
_entry.id   AF-A0A263DLX3-F1
#
_cell.length_a   1.000
_cell.length_b   1.000
_cell.length_c   1.000
_cell.angle_alpha   90.00
_cell.angle_beta   90.00
_cell.angle_gamma   90.00
#
_symmetry.space_group_name_H-M   'P 1'
#
loop_
_entity.id
_entity.type
_entity.pdbx_description
1 polymer ?
#
loop_
_entity_poly.entity_id
_entity_poly.type
_entity_poly.pdbx_seq_one_letter_code
_entity_poly.pdbx_strand_id
1 'polypeptide(L)' 'MRCCPCACDKWLCWQTNVGGTLVLLHTMSETGTRRLVLASTCGVYGDQVTQPINESAAAAPTSPYGTSKLAPTT' A
#
# COMPACT_ATOMS: atom_id res chain seq x y z
N MET A 1 8.87 6.19 22.25
CA MET A 1 8.58 5.52 20.96
C MET A 1 7.13 5.82 20.61
N ARG A 2 6.84 6.60 19.56
CA ARG A 2 5.45 6.90 19.17
C ARG A 2 4.89 5.69 18.43
N CYS A 3 3.60 5.42 18.61
CA CYS A 3 2.88 4.40 17.85
C CYS A 3 3.01 4.68 16.35
N CYS A 4 3.17 3.64 15.52
CA CYS A 4 3.09 3.79 14.07
C CYS A 4 1.68 4.33 13.72
N PRO A 5 1.54 5.42 12.94
CA PRO A 5 0.24 6.04 12.69
C PRO A 5 -0.80 5.06 12.16
N CYS A 6 -0.40 4.19 11.23
CA CYS A 6 -1.27 3.16 10.66
C CYS A 6 -1.72 2.07 11.63
N ALA A 7 -1.01 1.86 12.74
CA ALA A 7 -1.42 0.91 13.79
C ALA A 7 -2.45 1.53 14.75
N CYS A 8 -2.38 2.85 14.95
CA CYS A 8 -3.21 3.56 15.91
C CYS A 8 -4.46 4.22 15.28
N ASP A 9 -4.43 4.56 13.99
CA ASP A 9 -5.58 5.11 13.25
C ASP A 9 -5.66 4.50 11.84
N LYS A 10 -6.65 3.63 11.65
CA LYS A 10 -6.88 2.94 10.37
C LYS A 10 -7.38 3.89 9.28
N TRP A 11 -8.17 4.89 9.65
CA TRP A 11 -8.74 5.84 8.70
C TRP A 11 -7.68 6.80 8.19
N LEU A 12 -6.83 7.31 9.08
CA LEU A 12 -5.68 8.12 8.70
C LEU A 12 -4.74 7.34 7.77
N CYS A 13 -4.52 6.05 8.03
CA CYS A 13 -3.73 5.19 7.15
C CYS A 13 -4.32 5.09 5.74
N TRP A 14 -5.64 4.90 5.66
CA TRP A 14 -6.35 4.81 4.39
C TRP A 14 -6.30 6.12 3.61
N GLN A 15 -6.61 7.25 4.25
CA GLN A 15 -6.55 8.56 3.61
C GLN A 15 -5.15 8.89 3.09
N THR A 16 -4.12 8.57 3.87
CA THR A 16 -2.72 8.85 3.50
C THR A 16 -2.26 7.97 2.34
N ASN A 17 -2.41 6.64 2.48
CA ASN A 17 -1.83 5.71 1.51
C ASN A 17 -2.70 5.57 0.25
N VAL A 18 -4.02 5.49 0.39
CA VAL A 18 -4.92 5.33 -0.76
C VAL A 18 -5.29 6.70 -1.31
N GLY A 19 -5.87 7.57 -0.48
CA GLY A 19 -6.29 8.90 -0.89
C GLY A 19 -5.14 9.76 -1.43
N GLY A 20 -4.02 9.80 -0.71
CA GLY A 20 -2.82 10.53 -1.14
C GLY A 20 -2.24 10.03 -2.46
N THR A 21 -2.23 8.71 -2.68
CA THR A 21 -1.76 8.13 -3.95
C THR A 21 -2.71 8.46 -5.11
N LEU A 22 -4.03 8.45 -4.90
CA LEU A 22 -5.00 8.86 -5.92
C LEU A 22 -4.82 10.33 -6.32
N VAL A 23 -4.62 11.21 -5.35
CA VAL A 23 -4.32 12.63 -5.62
C VAL A 23 -3.02 12.77 -6.40
N LEU A 24 -1.95 12.06 -6.00
CA LEU A 24 -0.68 12.06 -6.72
C LEU A 24 -0.84 11.59 -8.17
N LEU A 25 -1.53 10.47 -8.39
CA LEU A 25 -1.77 9.92 -9.74
C LEU A 25 -2.58 10.88 -10.61
N HIS A 26 -3.57 11.56 -10.04
CA HIS A 26 -4.34 12.58 -10.73
C HIS A 26 -3.44 13.74 -11.18
N THR A 27 -2.64 14.31 -10.27
CA THR A 27 -1.70 15.39 -10.60
C THR A 27 -0.62 14.95 -11.59
N MET A 28 -0.14 13.70 -11.50
CA MET A 28 0.80 13.14 -12.47
C MET A 28 0.19 13.08 -13.88
N SER A 29 -1.11 12.74 -13.97
CA SER A 29 -1.85 12.76 -15.23
C SER A 29 -1.94 14.16 -15.82
N GLU A 30 -2.25 15.17 -15.00
CA GLU A 30 -2.37 16.57 -15.45
C GLU A 30 -1.04 17.18 -15.89
N THR A 31 0.04 16.85 -15.19
CA THR A 31 1.39 17.39 -15.47
C THR A 31 2.17 16.58 -16.50
N GLY A 32 1.62 15.45 -16.97
CA GLY A 32 2.28 14.57 -17.93
C GLY A 32 3.42 13.72 -17.35
N THR A 33 3.50 13.57 -16.02
CA THR A 33 4.49 12.71 -15.36
C THR A 33 4.16 11.24 -15.60
N ARG A 34 5.03 10.52 -16.33
CA ARG A 34 4.72 9.16 -16.81
C ARG A 34 5.27 8.00 -15.98
N ARG A 35 6.15 8.28 -15.01
CA ARG A 35 6.85 7.24 -14.24
C ARG A 35 6.62 7.43 -12.75
N LEU A 36 6.17 6.36 -12.10
CA LEU A 36 5.97 6.27 -10.66
C LEU A 36 6.69 5.02 -10.13
N VAL A 37 7.42 5.17 -9.03
CA VAL A 37 7.87 4.03 -8.22
C VAL A 37 7.09 4.08 -6.91
N LEU A 38 6.15 3.16 -6.74
CA LEU A 38 5.35 3.06 -5.52
C LEU A 38 6.05 2.16 -4.51
N ALA A 39 6.35 2.71 -3.32
CA ALA A 39 6.88 1.92 -2.22
C ALA A 39 5.79 1.02 -1.61
N SER A 40 5.84 -0.27 -1.94
CA SER A 40 4.96 -1.31 -1.40
C SER A 40 5.56 -1.98 -0.15
N THR A 41 4.98 -3.10 0.31
CA THR A 41 5.39 -3.86 1.50
C THR A 41 5.11 -5.35 1.33
N CYS A 42 5.90 -6.23 1.95
CA CYS A 42 5.60 -7.67 2.00
C CYS A 42 4.28 -7.98 2.75
N GLY A 43 3.78 -7.06 3.58
CA GLY A 43 2.50 -7.19 4.26
C GLY A 43 1.28 -7.29 3.34
N VAL A 44 1.43 -7.06 2.03
CA VAL A 44 0.37 -7.31 1.04
C VAL A 44 0.11 -8.82 0.82
N TYR A 45 1.11 -9.67 1.11
CA TYR A 45 0.98 -11.12 0.98
C TYR A 45 0.39 -11.78 2.24
N GLY A 46 0.38 -11.09 3.38
CA GLY A 46 -0.06 -11.66 4.66
C GLY A 46 0.78 -12.88 5.06
N ASP A 47 0.12 -13.84 5.72
CA ASP A 47 0.76 -15.05 6.24
C ASP A 47 0.79 -16.14 5.15
N GLN A 48 1.97 -16.35 4.56
CA GLN A 48 2.20 -17.34 3.50
C GLN A 48 2.82 -18.62 4.07
N VAL A 49 2.29 -19.79 3.65
CA VAL A 49 2.77 -21.11 4.08
C VAL A 49 4.15 -21.43 3.51
N THR A 50 4.41 -21.01 2.28
CA THR A 50 5.69 -21.26 1.58
C THR A 50 6.62 -20.06 1.70
N GLN A 51 7.88 -20.33 2.03
CA GLN A 51 8.95 -19.34 2.15
C GLN A 51 10.17 -19.77 1.31
N PRO A 52 10.93 -18.84 0.70
CA PRO A 52 10.69 -17.39 0.69
C PRO A 52 9.46 -17.01 -0.14
N ILE A 53 8.78 -15.91 0.25
CA ILE A 53 7.67 -15.35 -0.51
C ILE A 53 8.21 -14.78 -1.83
N ASN A 54 7.66 -15.21 -2.95
CA ASN A 54 7.91 -14.62 -4.27
C ASN A 54 6.78 -13.68 -4.66
N GLU A 55 7.01 -12.80 -5.65
CA GLU A 55 6.06 -11.78 -6.06
C GLU A 55 4.78 -12.34 -6.71
N SER A 56 4.79 -13.61 -7.13
CA SER A 56 3.61 -14.33 -7.65
C SER A 56 2.75 -14.95 -6.55
N ALA A 57 3.14 -14.83 -5.28
CA ALA A 57 2.33 -15.29 -4.16
C ALA A 57 0.99 -14.53 -4.11
N ALA A 58 -0.05 -15.19 -3.59
CA ALA A 58 -1.36 -14.59 -3.49
C ALA A 58 -1.34 -13.36 -2.56
N ALA A 59 -1.89 -12.25 -3.02
CA ALA A 59 -2.11 -11.08 -2.16
C ALA A 59 -3.24 -11.38 -1.17
N ALA A 60 -2.91 -11.38 0.12
CA ALA A 60 -3.83 -11.71 1.21
C ALA A 60 -3.52 -10.86 2.45
N PRO A 61 -3.64 -9.51 2.37
CA PRO A 61 -3.24 -8.64 3.47
C PRO A 61 -4.07 -8.89 4.73
N THR A 62 -3.40 -9.05 5.86
CA THR A 62 -4.03 -9.30 7.18
C THR A 62 -4.14 -8.06 8.05
N SER A 63 -3.70 -6.90 7.54
CA SER A 63 -3.70 -5.63 8.27
C SER A 63 -4.23 -4.46 7.41
N PRO A 64 -4.84 -3.43 8.03
CA PRO A 64 -5.28 -2.22 7.32
C PRO A 64 -4.15 -1.53 6.56
N TYR A 65 -2.92 -1.57 7.10
CA TYR A 65 -1.73 -1.07 6.42
C TYR A 65 -1.45 -1.86 5.13
N GLY A 66 -1.43 -3.19 5.21
CA GLY A 66 -1.26 -4.06 4.04
C GLY A 66 -2.33 -3.83 2.98
N THR A 67 -3.61 -3.75 3.38
CA THR A 67 -4.72 -3.44 2.44
C THR A 67 -4.54 -2.08 1.78
N SER A 68 -4.15 -1.05 2.54
CA SER A 68 -3.94 0.31 2.01
C SER A 68 -2.77 0.41 1.03
N LYS A 69 -1.79 -0.50 1.12
CA LYS A 69 -0.65 -0.59 0.19
C LYS A 69 -0.96 -1.40 -1.05
N LEU A 70 -1.85 -2.39 -0.94
CA LEU A 70 -2.32 -3.19 -2.08
C LEU A 70 -3.31 -2.40 -2.96
N ALA A 71 -4.21 -1.61 -2.36
CA ALA A 71 -5.30 -0.96 -3.10
C ALA A 71 -4.88 -0.10 -4.30
N PRO A 72 -3.78 0.68 -4.28
CA PRO A 72 -3.34 1.45 -5.45
C PRO A 72 -2.64 0.63 -6.54
N THR A 73 -2.37 -0.66 -6.27
CA THR A 73 -1.67 -1.57 -7.22
C THR A 73 -2.62 -2.48 -8.01
N THR A 74 -3.89 -2.52 -7.63
CA THR A 74 -4.97 -3.28 -8.30
C THR A 74 -5.79 -2.37 -9.19
#